data_AF-A0A1V5QJ46-F1
#
_entry.id   AF-A0A1V5QJ46-F1
#
_cell.length_a   1.000
_cell.length_b   1.000
_cell.length_c   1.000
_cell.angle_alpha   90.00
_cell.angle_beta   90.00
_cell.angle_gamma   90.00
#
_symmetry.space_group_name_H-M   'P 1'
#
loop_
_entity.id
_entity.type
_entity.pdbx_description
1 polymer ?
#
loop_
_entity_poly.entity_id
_entity_poly.type
_entity_poly.pdbx_seq_one_letter_code
_entity_poly.pdbx_strand_id
1 'polypeptide(L)' 'MSNLQRKIRINFGLFIIFFVFYVCGATLSTPTFREIAMIPAIGSMPLGLLVSLLVFPLSWVLMAIWFKKGG' A
#
# COMPACT_ATOMS: atom_id res chain seq x y z
N MET A 1 -21.98 18.72 1.02
CA MET A 1 -21.60 17.41 1.62
C MET A 1 -21.46 17.62 3.12
N SER A 2 -22.15 16.82 3.93
CA SER A 2 -21.99 16.90 5.39
C SER A 2 -20.54 16.52 5.78
N ASN A 3 -20.03 17.06 6.89
CA ASN A 3 -18.69 16.74 7.38
C ASN A 3 -18.46 15.22 7.51
N LEU A 4 -19.52 14.46 7.82
CA LEU A 4 -19.52 13.00 7.86
C LEU A 4 -19.24 12.36 6.49
N GLN A 5 -19.94 12.80 5.43
CA GLN A 5 -19.73 12.27 4.07
C GLN A 5 -18.30 12.53 3.57
N ARG A 6 -17.71 13.68 3.91
CA ARG A 6 -16.32 14.01 3.56
C ARG A 6 -15.33 13.10 4.30
N LYS A 7 -15.53 12.87 5.61
CA LYS A 7 -14.69 11.94 6.40
C LYS A 7 -14.77 10.50 5.88
N ILE A 8 -15.97 10.01 5.58
CA ILE A 8 -16.18 8.68 5.00
C ILE A 8 -15.44 8.55 3.67
N ARG A 9 -15.57 9.51 2.75
CA ARG A 9 -14.89 9.46 1.44
C ARG A 9 -13.37 9.45 1.57
N ILE A 10 -12.79 10.24 2.48
CA ILE A 10 -11.34 10.27 2.71
C ILE A 10 -10.86 8.92 3.27
N ASN A 11 -11.51 8.42 4.33
CA ASN A 11 -11.15 7.14 4.94
C ASN A 11 -11.27 5.97 3.94
N PHE A 12 -12.37 5.91 3.20
CA PHE A 12 -12.60 4.86 2.22
C PHE A 12 -11.62 4.93 1.05
N GLY A 13 -11.26 6.15 0.60
CA GLY A 13 -10.24 6.33 -0.43
C GLY A 13 -8.86 5.87 0.02
N LEU A 14 -8.44 6.23 1.24
CA LEU A 14 -7.17 5.77 1.81
C LEU A 14 -7.14 4.26 2.01
N PHE A 15 -8.27 3.68 2.46
CA PHE A 15 -8.43 2.23 2.58
C PHE A 15 -8.29 1.53 1.23
N ILE A 16 -8.94 2.02 0.17
CA ILE A 16 -8.82 1.43 -1.18
C ILE A 16 -7.36 1.47 -1.66
N ILE A 17 -6.66 2.59 -1.47
CA ILE A 17 -5.26 2.71 -1.89
C ILE A 17 -4.39 1.68 -1.16
N PHE A 18 -4.55 1.55 0.15
CA PHE A 18 -3.84 0.56 0.94
C PHE A 18 -4.20 -0.88 0.52
N PHE A 19 -5.48 -1.14 0.31
CA PHE A 19 -6.00 -2.45 -0.05
C PHE A 19 -5.47 -2.92 -1.40
N VAL A 20 -5.48 -2.06 -2.42
CA VAL A 20 -4.92 -2.39 -3.74
C VAL A 20 -3.43 -2.69 -3.63
N PHE A 21 -2.68 -1.87 -2.89
CA PHE A 21 -1.26 -2.12 -2.68
C PHE A 21 -1.00 -3.47 -1.99
N TYR A 22 -1.77 -3.77 -0.95
CA TYR A 22 -1.69 -5.03 -0.21
C TYR A 22 -2.00 -6.24 -1.11
N VAL A 23 -3.08 -6.18 -1.89
CA VAL A 23 -3.45 -7.26 -2.81
C VAL A 23 -2.38 -7.48 -3.89
N CYS A 24 -1.79 -6.41 -4.43
CA CYS A 24 -0.67 -6.51 -5.37
C CYS A 24 0.55 -7.20 -4.73
N GLY A 25 0.94 -6.80 -3.51
CA GLY A 25 2.04 -7.43 -2.78
C GLY A 25 1.77 -8.90 -2.44
N ALA A 26 0.54 -9.22 -2.01
CA ALA A 26 0.12 -10.58 -1.74
C ALA A 26 0.14 -11.45 -3.01
N THR A 27 -0.37 -10.91 -4.13
CA THR A 27 -0.36 -11.60 -5.44
C THR A 27 1.07 -11.89 -5.88
N LEU A 28 1.98 -10.91 -5.76
CA LEU A 28 3.38 -11.09 -6.10
C LEU A 28 4.06 -12.15 -5.22
N SER A 29 3.61 -12.32 -3.98
CA SER A 29 4.17 -13.31 -3.03
C SER A 29 3.62 -14.73 -3.24
N THR A 30 2.67 -14.93 -4.14
CA THR A 30 2.16 -16.27 -4.47
C THR A 30 3.19 -17.09 -5.26
N PRO A 31 3.18 -18.43 -5.16
CA PRO A 31 4.11 -19.29 -5.88
C PRO A 31 4.05 -19.13 -7.41
N THR A 32 2.89 -18.75 -7.95
CA THR A 32 2.69 -18.47 -9.38
C THR A 32 3.56 -17.34 -9.90
N PHE A 33 3.84 -16.33 -9.08
CA PHE A 33 4.64 -15.15 -9.46
C PHE A 33 6.03 -15.16 -8.79
N ARG A 34 6.49 -16.32 -8.31
CA ARG A 34 7.76 -16.46 -7.60
C ARG A 34 8.96 -15.97 -8.41
N GLU A 35 8.98 -16.22 -9.72
CA GLU A 35 10.07 -15.75 -10.58
C GLU A 35 10.16 -14.22 -10.60
N ILE A 36 9.00 -13.54 -10.65
CA ILE A 36 8.92 -12.07 -10.60
C ILE A 36 9.30 -11.56 -9.21
N ALA A 37 8.85 -12.24 -8.16
CA ALA A 37 9.15 -11.87 -6.77
C ALA A 37 10.64 -11.99 -6.42
N MET A 38 11.36 -12.89 -7.09
CA MET A 38 12.79 -13.10 -6.89
C MET A 38 13.67 -12.22 -7.79
N ILE A 39 13.08 -11.38 -8.66
CA ILE A 39 13.86 -10.41 -9.45
C ILE A 39 14.64 -9.53 -8.47
N PRO A 40 15.98 -9.47 -8.58
CA PRO A 40 16.78 -8.62 -7.74
C PRO A 40 16.46 -7.16 -8.08
N ALA A 41 15.93 -6.44 -7.09
CA ALA A 41 15.60 -5.04 -7.21
C ALA A 41 16.76 -4.19 -6.65
N ILE A 42 16.51 -3.44 -5.58
CA ILE A 42 17.50 -2.54 -4.97
C ILE A 42 18.46 -3.36 -4.11
N GLY A 43 19.77 -3.23 -4.36
CA GLY A 43 20.82 -3.77 -3.50
C GLY A 43 20.77 -5.28 -3.31
N SER A 44 20.35 -6.04 -4.34
CA SER A 44 20.14 -7.51 -4.35
C SER A 44 18.92 -8.04 -3.59
N MET A 45 18.06 -7.17 -3.07
CA MET A 45 16.84 -7.56 -2.38
C MET A 45 15.77 -8.10 -3.35
N PRO A 46 15.10 -9.24 -3.03
CA PRO A 46 13.99 -9.74 -3.81
C PRO A 46 12.85 -8.72 -3.89
N LEU A 47 12.31 -8.53 -5.09
CA LEU A 47 11.24 -7.56 -5.35
C LEU A 47 10.00 -7.78 -4.47
N GLY A 48 9.64 -9.04 -4.16
CA GLY A 48 8.53 -9.33 -3.24
C GLY A 48 8.78 -8.87 -1.80
N LEU A 49 10.02 -8.97 -1.34
CA LEU A 49 10.41 -8.51 -0.01
C LEU A 49 10.44 -6.98 0.03
N LEU A 50 10.88 -6.34 -1.07
CA LEU A 50 10.85 -4.88 -1.23
C LEU A 50 9.42 -4.33 -1.23
N VAL A 51 8.49 -4.94 -1.97
CA VAL A 51 7.07 -4.55 -1.99
C VAL A 51 6.44 -4.73 -0.60
N SER A 52 6.80 -5.79 0.12
CA SER A 52 6.36 -6.01 1.50
C SER A 52 6.88 -4.92 2.44
N LEU A 53 8.14 -4.51 2.31
CA LEU A 53 8.68 -3.41 3.12
C LEU A 53 8.06 -2.06 2.77
N LEU A 54 7.69 -1.84 1.50
CA LEU A 54 7.04 -0.60 1.06
C LEU A 54 5.65 -0.38 1.69
N VAL A 55 5.03 -1.41 2.28
CA VAL A 55 3.81 -1.26 3.09
C VAL A 55 4.01 -0.24 4.22
N PHE A 56 5.17 -0.25 4.87
CA PHE A 56 5.46 0.66 5.99
C PHE A 56 5.50 2.14 5.56
N PRO A 57 6.36 2.57 4.63
CA PRO A 57 6.38 3.97 4.18
C PRO A 57 5.07 4.37 3.50
N LEU A 58 4.40 3.46 2.79
CA LEU A 58 3.07 3.75 2.23
C LEU A 58 2.06 4.06 3.35
N SER A 59 2.04 3.27 4.43
CA SER A 59 1.15 3.52 5.57
C SER A 59 1.41 4.88 6.22
N TRP A 60 2.67 5.31 6.33
CA TRP A 60 3.04 6.62 6.85
C TRP A 60 2.56 7.76 5.94
N VAL A 61 2.70 7.60 4.62
CA VAL A 61 2.19 8.58 3.63
C VAL A 61 0.67 8.70 3.73
N LEU A 62 -0.05 7.58 3.79
CA LEU A 62 -1.50 7.58 3.94
C LEU A 62 -1.94 8.25 5.24
N MET A 63 -1.24 7.99 6.33
CA MET A 63 -1.49 8.61 7.63
C MET A 63 -1.20 10.12 7.62
N ALA A 64 -0.12 10.56 6.98
CA ALA A 64 0.18 11.99 6.80
C ALA A 64 -0.89 12.70 5.95
N ILE A 65 -1.37 12.06 4.88
CA ILE A 65 -2.48 12.57 4.06
C ILE A 65 -3.76 12.69 4.89
N TRP A 66 -4.04 11.68 5.73
CA TRP A 66 -5.18 11.69 6.63
C TRP A 66 -5.10 12.83 7.63
N PHE A 67 -3.98 12.99 8.34
CA PHE A 67 -3.77 14.09 9.29
C PHE A 67 -3.91 15.47 8.62
N LYS A 68 -3.46 15.62 7.37
CA LYS A 68 -3.56 16.88 6.63
C LYS A 68 -4.98 17.20 6.11
N LYS A 69 -5.80 16.19 5.81
CA LYS A 69 -7.11 16.38 5.15
C LYS A 69 -8.33 16.06 6.01
N GLY A 70 -8.15 15.28 7.08
CA GLY A 70 -9.21 14.69 7.90
C GLY A 70 -9.07 14.95 9.41
N GLY A 71 -8.00 15.63 9.84
CA GLY A 71 -7.88 16.25 11.16
C GLY A 71 -8.79 17.47 11.31
#